data_AF-A0A974ASH6-F1
#
_entry.id   AF-A0A974ASH6-F1
#
_cell.length_a   1.000
_cell.length_b   1.000
_cell.length_c   1.000
_cell.angle_alpha   90.00
_cell.angle_beta   90.00
_cell.angle_gamma   90.00
#
_symmetry.space_group_name_H-M   'P 1'
#
loop_
_entity.id
_entity.type
_entity.pdbx_description
1 polymer ?
#
loop_
_entity_poly.entity_id
_entity_poly.type
_entity_poly.pdbx_seq_one_letter_code
_entity_poly.pdbx_strand_id
1 'polypeptide(L)'
;MNLCSGALMLSHLAWSSPLTLLHVAGLLTAPLLSSAHMFLSLRAIQQLQGEKPGATASGKVFAALLLVHGGVLFAFNSLEVYGGVSGSVWLLIGAIAIGRLWHMGWSEKFIALLLLCLGLNTLVLVVLGDAWTPYLYANSCVLRVALATAVMYCALARTFNKAAVARARFEHLSEKARHGIVVCSEQRLLYANPAALKIFGFGSLEQVQTIDLFSSKPQHYCG
;
A
#
# COMPACT_ATOMS: atom_id res chain seq x y z
N MET A 1 -1.63 -1.60 8.92
CA MET A 1 -1.26 -0.37 9.66
C MET A 1 -2.19 -0.10 10.85
N ASN A 2 -3.51 -0.24 10.73
CA ASN A 2 -4.44 0.05 11.84
C ASN A 2 -4.29 -0.88 13.05
N LEU A 3 -4.03 -2.18 12.84
CA LEU A 3 -3.78 -3.13 13.93
C LEU A 3 -2.59 -2.72 14.81
N CYS A 4 -1.51 -2.21 14.22
CA CYS A 4 -0.35 -1.71 14.98
C CYS A 4 -0.71 -0.51 15.86
N SER A 5 -1.69 0.30 15.49
CA SER A 5 -2.10 1.48 16.26
C SER A 5 -2.86 1.09 17.52
N GLY A 6 -3.82 0.16 17.39
CA GLY A 6 -4.52 -0.39 18.54
C GLY A 6 -3.56 -1.13 19.48
N ALA A 7 -2.64 -1.91 18.91
CA ALA A 7 -1.61 -2.61 19.68
C ALA A 7 -0.66 -1.63 20.41
N LEU A 8 -0.28 -0.50 19.80
CA LEU A 8 0.53 0.53 20.45
C LEU A 8 -0.20 1.19 21.62
N MET A 9 -1.50 1.48 21.47
CA MET A 9 -2.32 2.00 22.56
C MET A 9 -2.40 0.99 23.72
N LEU A 10 -2.65 -0.29 23.43
CA LEU A 10 -2.67 -1.35 24.46
C LEU A 10 -1.30 -1.52 25.13
N SER A 11 -0.22 -1.44 24.36
CA SER A 11 1.15 -1.50 24.85
C SER A 11 1.47 -0.33 25.80
N HIS A 12 1.00 0.87 25.46
CA HIS A 12 1.12 2.03 26.33
C HIS A 12 0.30 1.87 27.62
N LEU A 13 -0.95 1.39 27.53
CA LEU A 13 -1.77 1.09 28.71
C LEU A 13 -1.09 0.05 29.61
N ALA A 14 -0.51 -1.01 29.02
CA ALA A 14 0.26 -2.01 29.74
C ALA A 14 1.49 -1.41 30.42
N TRP A 15 2.23 -0.53 29.73
CA TRP A 15 3.38 0.17 30.29
C TRP A 15 2.98 1.12 31.43
N SER A 16 1.85 1.81 31.34
CA SER A 16 1.34 2.66 32.44
C SER A 16 0.77 1.89 33.64
N SER A 17 0.66 0.56 33.54
CA SER A 17 0.05 -0.27 34.58
C SER A 17 0.95 -0.39 35.82
N PRO A 18 0.37 -0.39 37.04
CA PRO A 18 1.12 -0.67 38.27
C PRO A 18 1.57 -2.13 38.38
N LEU A 19 1.00 -3.04 37.58
CA LEU A 19 1.37 -4.45 37.60
C LEU A 19 2.70 -4.67 36.86
N THR A 20 3.73 -5.14 37.56
CA THR A 20 5.09 -5.32 37.02
C THR A 20 5.13 -6.13 35.73
N LEU A 21 4.34 -7.20 35.63
CA LEU A 21 4.29 -8.03 34.42
C LEU A 21 3.74 -7.25 33.21
N LEU A 22 2.68 -6.46 33.41
CA LEU A 22 2.11 -5.63 32.35
C LEU A 22 3.05 -4.47 31.98
N HIS A 23 3.70 -3.87 32.98
CA HIS A 23 4.69 -2.81 32.76
C HIS A 23 5.84 -3.29 31.87
N VAL A 24 6.44 -4.43 32.20
CA VAL A 24 7.51 -5.06 31.40
C VAL A 24 7.03 -5.45 30.02
N ALA A 25 5.82 -6.01 29.91
CA ALA A 25 5.23 -6.35 28.61
C ALA A 25 5.05 -5.09 27.74
N GLY A 26 4.56 -3.98 28.29
CA GLY A 26 4.45 -2.70 27.60
C GLY A 26 5.80 -2.17 27.14
N LEU A 27 6.79 -2.22 28.02
CA LEU A 27 8.15 -1.74 27.75
C LEU A 27 8.85 -2.53 26.62
N LEU A 28 8.56 -3.82 26.47
CA LEU A 28 9.08 -4.63 25.36
C LEU A 28 8.27 -4.45 24.06
N THR A 29 6.95 -4.36 24.17
CA THR A 29 6.06 -4.34 22.99
C THR A 29 6.00 -2.98 22.31
N ALA A 30 6.09 -1.88 23.05
CA ALA A 30 6.01 -0.52 22.50
C ALA A 30 7.10 -0.22 21.45
N PRO A 31 8.42 -0.42 21.74
CA PRO A 31 9.47 -0.15 20.77
C PRO A 31 9.39 -1.09 19.57
N LEU A 32 8.99 -2.35 19.77
CA LEU A 32 8.81 -3.33 18.70
C LEU A 32 7.73 -2.88 17.71
N LEU A 33 6.54 -2.53 18.23
CA LEU A 33 5.41 -2.11 17.40
C LEU A 33 5.67 -0.77 16.70
N SER A 34 6.29 0.19 17.38
CA SER A 34 6.66 1.48 16.78
C SER A 34 7.66 1.28 15.63
N SER A 35 8.70 0.49 15.86
CA SER A 35 9.73 0.18 14.86
C SER A 35 9.16 -0.56 13.66
N ALA A 36 8.29 -1.55 13.90
CA ALA A 36 7.61 -2.29 12.84
C ALA A 36 6.74 -1.36 11.99
N HIS A 37 6.02 -0.44 12.63
CA HIS A 37 5.15 0.48 11.93
C HIS A 37 5.92 1.50 11.06
N MET A 38 6.99 2.09 11.59
CA MET A 38 7.88 2.97 10.83
C MET A 38 8.57 2.24 9.68
N PHE A 39 9.04 1.02 9.94
CA PHE A 39 9.67 0.17 8.92
C PHE A 39 8.71 -0.15 7.77
N LEU A 40 7.48 -0.54 8.07
CA LEU A 40 6.44 -0.80 7.06
C LEU A 40 6.13 0.46 6.23
N SER A 41 6.16 1.64 6.85
CA SER A 41 5.93 2.91 6.16
C SER A 41 7.07 3.26 5.22
N LEU A 42 8.32 3.04 5.65
CA LEU A 42 9.49 3.21 4.79
C LEU A 42 9.46 2.23 3.61
N ARG A 43 9.09 0.97 3.87
CA ARG A 43 8.90 -0.05 2.82
C ARG A 43 7.80 0.36 1.83
N ALA A 44 6.69 0.93 2.32
CA ALA A 44 5.63 1.43 1.46
C ALA A 44 6.13 2.54 0.54
N ILE A 45 6.93 3.49 1.03
CA ILE A 45 7.57 4.53 0.21
C ILE A 45 8.47 3.91 -0.87
N GLN A 46 9.34 2.98 -0.49
CA GLN A 46 10.25 2.30 -1.43
C GLN A 46 9.47 1.52 -2.51
N GLN A 47 8.41 0.82 -2.11
CA GLN A 47 7.53 0.11 -3.04
C GLN A 47 6.80 1.07 -3.98
N LEU A 48 6.40 2.26 -3.51
CA LEU A 48 5.83 3.30 -4.35
C LEU A 48 6.85 3.84 -5.38
N GLN A 49 8.13 3.83 -5.07
CA GLN A 49 9.19 4.15 -6.03
C GLN A 49 9.54 3.01 -6.99
N GLY A 50 8.97 1.81 -6.79
CA GLY A 50 9.35 0.62 -7.54
C GLY A 50 10.70 0.05 -7.12
N GLU A 51 11.29 0.54 -6.02
CA GLU A 51 12.51 -0.01 -5.45
C GLU A 51 12.20 -1.34 -4.75
N LYS A 52 13.08 -2.34 -4.92
CA LYS A 52 13.06 -3.60 -4.15
C LYS A 52 14.23 -3.59 -3.18
N PRO A 53 14.03 -3.20 -1.92
CA PRO A 53 15.14 -3.12 -0.98
C PRO A 53 15.63 -4.53 -0.66
N GLY A 54 16.96 -4.71 -0.67
CA GLY A 54 17.59 -5.97 -0.27
C GLY A 54 17.17 -6.37 1.15
N ALA A 55 16.96 -7.67 1.37
CA ALA A 55 16.53 -8.21 2.66
C ALA A 55 17.46 -7.78 3.80
N THR A 56 18.78 -7.82 3.56
CA THR A 56 19.80 -7.42 4.54
C THR A 56 19.74 -5.95 4.92
N ALA A 57 19.62 -5.05 3.94
CA ALA A 57 19.51 -3.61 4.20
C ALA A 57 18.25 -3.29 5.03
N SER A 58 17.16 -3.99 4.71
CA SER A 58 15.88 -3.83 5.40
C SER A 58 15.93 -4.33 6.84
N GLY A 59 16.57 -5.49 7.07
CA GLY A 59 16.82 -6.00 8.41
C GLY A 59 17.66 -5.06 9.26
N LYS A 60 18.70 -4.45 8.67
CA LYS A 60 19.53 -3.44 9.35
C LYS A 60 18.73 -2.20 9.76
N VAL A 61 17.88 -1.67 8.87
CA VAL A 61 17.03 -0.51 9.20
C VAL A 61 16.04 -0.86 10.31
N PHE A 62 15.39 -2.01 10.25
CA PHE A 62 14.47 -2.45 11.30
C PHE A 62 15.19 -2.62 12.65
N ALA A 63 16.35 -3.28 12.66
CA ALA A 63 17.17 -3.44 13.86
C ALA A 63 17.63 -2.10 14.44
N ALA A 64 18.04 -1.15 13.59
CA ALA A 64 18.42 0.20 14.03
C ALA A 64 17.24 0.95 14.66
N LEU A 65 16.04 0.90 14.05
CA LEU A 65 14.83 1.47 14.63
C LEU A 65 14.50 0.86 15.99
N LEU A 66 14.61 -0.48 16.09
CA LEU A 66 14.34 -1.21 17.33
C LEU A 66 15.33 -0.83 18.44
N LEU A 67 16.62 -0.73 18.12
CA LEU A 67 17.66 -0.32 19.05
C LEU A 67 17.46 1.12 19.52
N VAL A 68 17.12 2.05 18.62
CA VAL A 68 16.87 3.45 18.98
C VAL A 68 15.67 3.56 19.92
N HIS A 69 14.52 2.98 19.55
CA HIS A 69 13.31 3.07 20.38
C HIS A 69 13.44 2.30 21.69
N GLY A 70 14.01 1.09 21.63
CA GLY A 70 14.25 0.27 22.82
C GLY A 70 15.23 0.97 23.76
N GLY A 71 16.38 1.40 23.24
CA GLY A 71 17.40 2.09 24.03
C GLY A 71 16.88 3.35 24.72
N VAL A 72 16.11 4.18 24.01
CA VAL A 72 15.51 5.39 24.59
C VAL A 72 14.49 5.04 25.68
N LEU A 73 13.60 4.08 25.44
CA LEU A 73 12.60 3.69 26.42
C LEU A 73 13.23 3.09 27.69
N PHE A 74 14.23 2.21 27.52
CA PHE A 74 14.95 1.59 28.63
C PHE A 74 15.83 2.58 29.41
N ALA A 75 16.49 3.53 28.73
CA ALA A 75 17.41 4.47 29.38
C ALA A 75 16.71 5.58 30.15
N PHE A 76 15.61 6.10 29.60
CA PHE A 76 14.95 7.29 30.16
C PHE A 76 13.64 6.98 30.89
N ASN A 77 12.98 5.86 30.57
CA ASN A 77 11.65 5.49 31.10
C ASN A 77 10.65 6.67 31.10
N SER A 78 10.73 7.54 30.10
CA SER A 78 9.94 8.78 29.99
C SER A 78 9.19 8.78 28.66
N LEU A 79 7.88 9.00 28.73
CA LEU A 79 7.01 9.02 27.56
C LEU A 79 7.31 10.23 26.66
N GLU A 80 7.69 11.36 27.24
CA GLU A 80 8.04 12.59 26.51
C GLU A 80 9.29 12.38 25.65
N VAL A 81 10.36 11.82 26.21
CA VAL A 81 11.60 11.54 25.48
C VAL A 81 11.34 10.51 24.38
N TYR A 82 10.58 9.45 24.69
CA TYR A 82 10.19 8.45 23.71
C TYR A 82 9.35 9.05 22.57
N GLY A 83 8.37 9.89 22.89
CA GLY A 83 7.53 10.61 21.93
C GLY A 83 8.33 11.57 21.06
N GLY A 84 9.31 12.28 21.63
CA GLY A 84 10.20 13.17 20.91
C GLY A 84 11.07 12.43 19.89
N VAL A 85 11.68 11.31 20.30
CA VAL A 85 12.46 10.46 19.39
C VAL A 85 11.56 9.86 18.31
N SER A 86 10.41 9.30 18.69
CA SER A 86 9.47 8.69 17.74
C SER A 86 8.95 9.71 16.72
N GLY A 87 8.56 10.90 17.18
CA GLY A 87 8.12 12.00 16.33
C GLY A 87 9.21 12.50 15.39
N SER A 88 10.45 12.59 15.87
CA SER A 88 11.61 12.96 15.04
C SER A 88 11.88 11.95 13.93
N VAL A 89 11.79 10.65 14.22
CA VAL A 89 11.94 9.59 13.21
C VAL A 89 10.81 9.66 12.18
N TRP A 90 9.56 9.88 12.60
CA TRP A 90 8.45 10.07 11.66
C TRP A 90 8.61 11.31 10.78
N LEU A 91 9.07 12.43 11.35
CA LEU A 91 9.38 13.62 10.55
C LEU A 91 10.46 13.36 9.52
N LEU A 92 11.52 12.63 9.90
CA LEU A 92 12.56 12.23 8.96
C LEU A 92 11.99 11.34 7.84
N ILE A 93 11.15 10.35 8.17
CA ILE A 93 10.46 9.52 7.16
C ILE A 93 9.59 10.38 6.25
N GLY A 94 8.82 11.32 6.81
CA GLY A 94 8.00 12.27 6.06
C GLY A 94 8.82 13.17 5.14
N ALA A 95 9.94 13.71 5.61
CA ALA A 95 10.85 14.54 4.82
C ALA A 95 11.50 13.74 3.67
N ILE A 96 11.94 12.50 3.96
CA ILE A 96 12.43 11.57 2.93
C ILE A 96 11.32 11.29 1.92
N ALA A 97 10.08 11.06 2.38
CA ALA A 97 8.93 10.82 1.51
C ALA A 97 8.65 12.03 0.61
N ILE A 98 8.72 13.26 1.15
CA ILE A 98 8.57 14.49 0.35
C ILE A 98 9.64 14.52 -0.73
N GLY A 99 10.93 14.47 -0.38
CA GLY A 99 12.01 14.55 -1.37
C GLY A 99 11.93 13.47 -2.46
N ARG A 100 11.44 12.28 -2.11
CA ARG A 100 11.36 11.13 -3.03
C ARG A 100 10.08 11.06 -3.87
N LEU A 101 8.95 11.48 -3.31
CA LEU A 101 7.63 11.34 -3.93
C LEU A 101 7.14 12.65 -4.58
N TRP A 102 7.81 13.79 -4.35
CA TRP A 102 7.34 15.09 -4.85
C TRP A 102 7.28 15.19 -6.37
N HIS A 103 8.13 14.47 -7.09
CA HIS A 103 8.15 14.48 -8.55
C HIS A 103 7.14 13.50 -9.18
N MET A 104 6.39 12.77 -8.36
CA MET A 104 5.38 11.81 -8.81
C MET A 104 3.98 12.47 -8.93
N GLY A 105 2.92 11.65 -8.93
CA GLY A 105 1.54 12.09 -8.99
C GLY A 105 1.08 12.81 -7.72
N TRP A 106 -0.10 13.43 -7.81
CA TRP A 106 -0.71 14.16 -6.69
C TRP A 106 -0.99 13.25 -5.48
N SER A 107 -1.37 12.00 -5.74
CA SER A 107 -1.63 11.00 -4.70
C SER A 107 -0.37 10.66 -3.89
N GLU A 108 0.79 10.53 -4.53
CA GLU A 108 2.05 10.29 -3.84
C GLU A 108 2.52 11.51 -3.01
N LYS A 109 2.26 12.73 -3.49
CA LYS A 109 2.48 13.95 -2.70
C LYS A 109 1.63 13.97 -1.44
N PHE A 110 0.36 13.59 -1.56
CA PHE A 110 -0.57 13.52 -0.42
C PHE A 110 -0.10 12.49 0.62
N ILE A 111 0.37 11.33 0.20
CA ILE A 111 0.99 10.32 1.08
C ILE A 111 2.18 10.91 1.85
N ALA A 112 3.06 11.64 1.19
CA ALA A 112 4.22 12.27 1.82
C ALA A 112 3.80 13.33 2.87
N LEU A 113 2.79 14.14 2.56
CA LEU A 113 2.24 15.11 3.50
C LEU A 113 1.60 14.44 4.73
N LEU A 114 0.83 13.36 4.53
CA LEU A 114 0.24 12.62 5.65
C LEU A 114 1.29 12.00 6.57
N LEU A 115 2.41 11.51 6.03
CA LEU A 115 3.55 11.00 6.81
C LEU A 115 4.22 12.11 7.63
N LEU A 116 4.38 13.30 7.05
CA LEU A 116 4.89 14.47 7.78
C LEU A 116 3.93 14.87 8.91
N CYS A 117 2.62 14.92 8.63
CA CYS A 117 1.59 15.20 9.64
C CYS A 117 1.58 14.16 10.77
N LEU A 118 1.87 12.88 10.51
CA LEU A 118 2.02 11.86 11.55
C LEU A 118 3.19 12.16 12.49
N GLY A 119 4.32 12.64 11.95
CA GLY A 119 5.46 13.08 12.76
C GLY A 119 5.14 14.30 13.61
N LEU A 120 4.52 15.31 13.00
CA LEU A 120 4.07 16.51 13.72
C LEU A 120 3.06 16.18 14.82
N ASN A 121 2.08 15.31 14.52
CA ASN A 121 1.12 14.88 15.52
C ASN A 121 1.83 14.20 16.70
N THR A 122 2.80 13.33 16.47
CA THR A 122 3.54 12.66 17.55
C THR A 122 4.32 13.64 18.43
N LEU A 123 4.85 14.73 17.87
CA LEU A 123 5.56 15.76 18.65
C LEU A 123 4.64 16.57 19.58
N VAL A 124 3.33 16.58 19.36
CA VAL A 124 2.38 17.21 20.27
C VAL A 124 2.48 16.61 21.68
N LEU A 125 2.84 15.32 21.81
CA LEU A 125 3.06 14.67 23.10
C LEU A 125 4.19 15.33 23.90
N VAL A 126 5.25 15.77 23.23
CA VAL A 126 6.40 16.45 23.87
C VAL A 126 6.00 17.82 24.42
N VAL A 127 5.08 18.51 23.73
CA VAL A 127 4.70 19.90 24.06
C VAL A 127 3.56 19.94 25.07
N LEU A 128 2.56 19.07 24.92
CA LEU A 128 1.33 19.10 25.70
C LEU A 128 1.25 18.01 26.78
N GLY A 129 2.21 17.08 26.79
CA GLY A 129 2.31 16.01 27.78
C GLY A 129 1.22 14.94 27.68
N ASP A 130 1.20 14.07 28.68
CA ASP A 130 0.43 12.83 28.69
C ASP A 130 -1.09 13.03 28.68
N ALA A 131 -1.58 14.18 29.16
CA ALA A 131 -3.01 14.50 29.19
C ALA A 131 -3.66 14.50 27.79
N TRP A 132 -2.87 14.76 26.75
CA TRP A 132 -3.34 14.81 25.36
C TRP A 132 -3.27 13.47 24.62
N THR A 133 -2.72 12.43 25.27
CA THR A 133 -2.48 11.12 24.67
C THR A 133 -3.71 10.49 23.98
N PRO A 134 -4.94 10.58 24.53
CA PRO A 134 -6.12 10.07 23.84
C PRO A 134 -6.40 10.77 22.49
N TYR A 135 -6.26 12.10 22.45
CA TYR A 135 -6.46 12.89 21.23
C TYR A 135 -5.37 12.62 20.19
N LEU A 136 -4.12 12.49 20.65
CA LEU A 136 -2.98 12.06 19.84
C LEU A 136 -3.23 10.74 19.12
N TYR A 137 -3.78 9.74 19.81
CA TYR A 137 -4.13 8.44 19.22
C TYR A 137 -5.31 8.54 18.25
N ALA A 138 -6.34 9.32 18.58
CA ALA A 138 -7.48 9.55 17.69
C ALA A 138 -7.03 10.20 16.36
N ASN A 139 -6.26 11.30 16.43
CA ASN A 139 -5.70 11.98 15.27
C ASN A 139 -4.78 11.05 14.45
N SER A 140 -3.92 10.30 15.15
CA SER A 140 -3.06 9.31 14.49
C SER A 140 -3.86 8.24 13.76
N CYS A 141 -4.99 7.79 14.32
CA CYS A 141 -5.87 6.82 13.68
C CYS A 141 -6.46 7.38 12.38
N VAL A 142 -6.98 8.61 12.42
CA VAL A 142 -7.53 9.29 11.23
C VAL A 142 -6.46 9.44 10.15
N LEU A 143 -5.27 9.95 10.52
CA LEU A 143 -4.15 10.12 9.58
C LEU A 143 -3.72 8.78 8.96
N ARG A 144 -3.72 7.68 9.72
CA ARG A 144 -3.35 6.35 9.21
C ARG A 144 -4.41 5.75 8.32
N VAL A 145 -5.69 5.95 8.61
CA VAL A 145 -6.78 5.54 7.72
C VAL A 145 -6.67 6.30 6.40
N ALA A 146 -6.47 7.62 6.46
CA ALA A 146 -6.25 8.43 5.26
C ALA A 146 -5.02 7.96 4.47
N LEU A 147 -3.91 7.67 5.14
CA LEU A 147 -2.68 7.18 4.52
C LEU A 147 -2.89 5.82 3.86
N ALA A 148 -3.55 4.88 4.55
CA ALA A 148 -3.84 3.55 4.02
C ALA A 148 -4.73 3.62 2.78
N THR A 149 -5.77 4.46 2.80
CA THR A 149 -6.65 4.70 1.65
C THR A 149 -5.88 5.34 0.49
N ALA A 150 -5.02 6.32 0.75
CA ALA A 150 -4.20 6.95 -0.28
C ALA A 150 -3.24 5.96 -0.94
N VAL A 151 -2.57 5.11 -0.15
CA VAL A 151 -1.69 4.04 -0.67
C VAL A 151 -2.49 3.02 -1.48
N MET A 152 -3.67 2.62 -1.00
CA MET A 152 -4.56 1.70 -1.71
C MET A 152 -5.00 2.28 -3.06
N TYR A 153 -5.38 3.56 -3.08
CA TYR A 153 -5.76 4.26 -4.30
C TYR A 153 -4.60 4.29 -5.31
N CYS A 154 -3.38 4.60 -4.87
CA CYS A 154 -2.18 4.55 -5.72
C CYS A 154 -1.94 3.15 -6.30
N ALA A 155 -2.05 2.11 -5.47
CA ALA A 155 -1.87 0.73 -5.91
C ALA A 155 -2.92 0.31 -6.95
N LEU A 156 -4.18 0.71 -6.73
CA LEU A 156 -5.29 0.43 -7.65
C LEU A 156 -5.10 1.16 -8.99
N ALA A 157 -4.79 2.46 -8.96
CA ALA A 157 -4.53 3.24 -10.16
C ALA A 157 -3.38 2.66 -11.00
N ARG A 158 -2.30 2.22 -10.35
CA ARG A 158 -1.17 1.56 -11.03
C ARG A 158 -1.57 0.23 -11.65
N THR A 159 -2.41 -0.55 -10.97
CA THR A 159 -2.92 -1.82 -11.50
C THR A 159 -3.78 -1.60 -12.74
N PHE A 160 -4.69 -0.61 -12.73
CA PHE A 160 -5.49 -0.27 -13.89
C PHE A 160 -4.65 0.23 -15.07
N ASN A 161 -3.66 1.10 -14.82
CA ASN A 161 -2.76 1.56 -15.88
C ASN A 161 -1.97 0.41 -16.51
N LYS A 162 -1.48 -0.54 -15.70
CA LYS A 162 -0.78 -1.73 -16.22
C LYS A 162 -1.71 -2.63 -17.02
N ALA A 163 -2.95 -2.84 -16.56
CA ALA A 163 -3.95 -3.62 -17.28
C ALA A 163 -4.31 -2.98 -18.63
N ALA A 164 -4.50 -1.65 -18.66
CA ALA A 164 -4.77 -0.90 -19.88
C ALA A 164 -3.61 -1.02 -20.89
N VAL A 165 -2.36 -0.85 -20.44
CA VAL A 165 -1.18 -1.00 -21.30
C VAL A 165 -1.03 -2.44 -21.81
N ALA A 166 -1.26 -3.45 -20.96
CA ALA A 166 -1.19 -4.84 -21.37
C ALA A 166 -2.28 -5.19 -22.40
N ARG A 167 -3.50 -4.69 -22.20
CA ARG A 167 -4.61 -4.83 -23.15
C ARG A 167 -4.30 -4.19 -24.50
N ALA A 168 -3.83 -2.94 -24.50
CA ALA A 168 -3.48 -2.24 -25.73
C ALA A 168 -2.35 -2.96 -26.51
N ARG A 169 -1.36 -3.52 -25.80
CA ARG A 169 -0.32 -4.34 -26.43
C ARG A 169 -0.86 -5.64 -27.00
N PHE A 170 -1.77 -6.30 -26.30
CA PHE A 170 -2.42 -7.51 -26.80
C PHE A 170 -3.22 -7.22 -28.06
N GLU A 171 -4.08 -6.20 -28.03
CA GLU A 171 -4.89 -5.76 -29.18
C GLU A 171 -4.00 -5.44 -30.39
N HIS A 172 -2.89 -4.72 -30.17
CA HIS A 172 -1.95 -4.40 -31.25
C HIS A 172 -1.27 -5.65 -31.86
N LEU A 173 -0.92 -6.64 -31.04
CA LEU A 173 -0.29 -7.87 -31.51
C LEU A 173 -1.30 -8.80 -32.20
N SER A 174 -2.51 -8.90 -31.67
CA SER A 174 -3.56 -9.75 -32.23
C SER A 174 -4.11 -9.21 -33.54
N GLU A 175 -4.20 -7.89 -33.72
CA GLU A 175 -4.58 -7.26 -34.99
C GLU A 175 -3.64 -7.61 -36.14
N LYS A 176 -2.34 -7.77 -35.85
CA LYS A 176 -1.31 -8.10 -36.84
C LYS A 176 -1.12 -9.62 -37.03
N ALA A 177 -1.73 -10.45 -36.20
CA ALA A 177 -1.60 -11.90 -36.29
C ALA A 177 -2.35 -12.43 -37.52
N ARG A 178 -1.69 -13.30 -38.30
CA ARG A 178 -2.32 -13.99 -39.45
C ARG A 178 -3.31 -15.08 -39.01
N HIS A 179 -3.12 -15.64 -37.83
CA HIS A 179 -4.01 -16.65 -37.27
C HIS A 179 -5.21 -15.98 -36.60
N GLY A 180 -6.39 -16.58 -36.75
CA GLY A 180 -7.58 -16.16 -36.03
C GLY A 180 -7.42 -16.40 -34.52
N ILE A 181 -7.63 -15.36 -33.72
CA ILE A 181 -7.63 -15.41 -32.26
C ILE A 181 -9.03 -15.05 -31.78
N VAL A 182 -9.59 -15.93 -30.95
CA VAL A 182 -10.95 -15.84 -30.41
C VAL A 182 -10.85 -16.08 -28.90
N VAL A 183 -11.46 -15.22 -28.08
CA VAL A 183 -11.53 -15.36 -26.62
C VAL A 183 -13.00 -15.44 -26.24
N CYS A 184 -13.38 -16.56 -25.62
CA CYS A 184 -14.73 -16.81 -25.15
C CYS A 184 -14.74 -16.98 -23.62
N SER A 185 -15.81 -16.56 -22.96
CA SER A 185 -16.07 -16.83 -21.54
C SER A 185 -17.55 -17.15 -21.37
N GLU A 186 -17.86 -18.24 -20.66
CA GLU A 186 -19.24 -18.68 -20.40
C GLU A 186 -20.12 -18.66 -21.67
N GLN A 187 -19.61 -19.26 -22.75
CA GLN A 187 -20.24 -19.32 -24.08
C GLN A 187 -20.41 -17.98 -24.81
N ARG A 188 -20.00 -16.85 -24.22
CA ARG A 188 -20.00 -15.55 -24.89
C ARG A 188 -18.66 -15.25 -25.52
N LEU A 189 -18.70 -14.80 -26.77
CA LEU A 189 -17.52 -14.29 -27.46
C LEU A 189 -17.14 -12.92 -26.87
N LEU A 190 -16.03 -12.87 -26.15
CA LEU A 190 -15.51 -11.63 -25.56
C LEU A 190 -14.64 -10.84 -26.54
N TYR A 191 -13.93 -11.53 -27.43
CA TYR A 191 -13.01 -10.91 -28.37
C TYR A 191 -12.76 -11.82 -29.58
N ALA A 192 -12.67 -11.23 -30.77
CA ALA A 192 -12.15 -11.88 -31.97
C ALA A 192 -11.29 -10.89 -32.74
N ASN A 193 -10.08 -11.30 -33.16
CA ASN A 193 -9.23 -10.46 -33.98
C ASN A 193 -9.73 -10.40 -35.44
N PRO A 194 -9.25 -9.45 -36.26
CA PRO A 194 -9.69 -9.31 -37.65
C PRO A 194 -9.48 -10.57 -38.51
N ALA A 195 -8.43 -11.36 -38.24
CA ALA A 195 -8.19 -12.61 -38.96
C ALA A 195 -9.27 -13.66 -38.65
N ALA A 196 -9.70 -13.79 -37.38
CA ALA A 196 -10.78 -14.70 -37.00
C ALA A 196 -12.10 -14.27 -37.63
N LEU A 197 -12.43 -12.97 -37.58
CA LEU A 197 -13.64 -12.44 -38.21
C LEU A 197 -13.68 -12.75 -39.71
N LYS A 198 -12.56 -12.58 -40.42
CA LYS A 198 -12.44 -12.95 -41.84
C LYS A 198 -12.60 -14.45 -42.09
N ILE A 199 -12.01 -15.31 -41.26
CA ILE A 199 -12.12 -16.77 -41.39
C ILE A 199 -13.58 -17.23 -41.24
N PHE A 200 -14.32 -16.61 -40.32
CA PHE A 200 -15.73 -16.95 -40.06
C PHE A 200 -16.72 -16.13 -40.91
N GLY A 201 -16.25 -15.25 -41.80
CA GLY A 201 -17.10 -14.46 -42.70
C GLY A 201 -17.87 -13.32 -42.02
N PHE A 202 -17.44 -12.87 -40.85
CA PHE A 202 -18.09 -11.78 -40.10
C PHE A 202 -17.40 -10.43 -40.36
N GLY A 203 -18.20 -9.38 -40.47
CA GLY A 203 -17.72 -8.00 -40.70
C GLY A 203 -17.35 -7.26 -39.41
N SER A 204 -17.98 -7.62 -38.29
CA SER A 204 -17.68 -7.05 -36.98
C SER A 204 -17.92 -8.04 -35.85
N LEU A 205 -17.40 -7.74 -34.66
CA LEU A 205 -17.62 -8.53 -33.45
C LEU A 205 -19.10 -8.55 -33.04
N GLU A 206 -19.84 -7.45 -33.24
CA GLU A 206 -21.25 -7.37 -32.84
C GLU A 206 -22.12 -8.40 -33.58
N GLN A 207 -21.81 -8.66 -34.87
CA GLN A 207 -22.52 -9.67 -35.68
C GLN A 207 -22.35 -11.09 -35.12
N VAL A 208 -21.20 -11.37 -34.50
CA VAL A 208 -20.88 -12.70 -33.97
C VAL A 208 -21.50 -12.93 -32.60
N GLN A 209 -21.60 -11.89 -31.76
CA GLN A 209 -22.17 -12.01 -30.42
C GLN A 209 -23.68 -12.34 -30.41
N THR A 210 -24.38 -12.05 -31.51
CA THR A 210 -25.78 -12.45 -31.70
C THR A 210 -25.98 -13.91 -32.11
N ILE A 211 -24.91 -14.59 -32.53
CA ILE A 211 -24.96 -15.97 -32.99
C ILE A 211 -24.35 -16.86 -31.90
N ASP A 212 -25.12 -17.84 -31.44
CA ASP A 212 -24.61 -18.83 -30.51
C ASP A 212 -23.62 -19.75 -31.26
N LEU A 213 -22.34 -19.35 -31.24
CA LEU A 213 -21.22 -20.00 -31.94
C LEU A 213 -21.10 -21.50 -31.60
N PHE A 214 -21.63 -21.92 -30.45
CA PHE A 214 -21.61 -23.31 -30.00
C PHE A 214 -22.92 -24.06 -30.30
N SER A 215 -23.98 -23.36 -30.72
CA SER A 215 -25.24 -23.95 -31.17
C SER A 215 -25.25 -24.33 -32.65
N SER A 216 -24.29 -23.85 -33.45
CA SER A 216 -24.24 -24.20 -34.87
C SER A 216 -23.76 -25.65 -35.04
N LYS A 217 -24.69 -26.57 -35.28
CA LYS A 217 -24.38 -27.77 -36.08
C LYS A 217 -23.68 -27.30 -37.35
N PRO A 218 -22.55 -27.91 -37.78
CA PRO A 218 -21.86 -27.51 -39.00
C PRO A 218 -22.81 -27.66 -40.19
N GLN A 219 -23.37 -26.55 -40.66
CA GLN A 219 -24.06 -26.53 -41.93
C GLN A 219 -22.98 -26.43 -43.00
N HIS A 220 -22.81 -27.52 -43.74
CA HIS A 220 -21.98 -27.61 -44.93
C HIS A 220 -22.34 -26.48 -45.90
N TYR A 221 -21.55 -25.42 -45.93
CA TYR A 221 -21.53 -24.48 -47.05
C TYR A 221 -20.43 -24.92 -48.01
N CYS A 222 -20.79 -25.79 -48.95
CA CYS A 222 -20.11 -25.93 -50.23
C CYS A 222 -20.85 -25.05 -51.23
N GLY A 223 -20.16 -24.04 -51.76
CA GLY A 223 -20.64 -23.14 -52.82
C GLY A 223 -19.53 -22.20 -53.21
#